data_AF-A0A7L3WZD3-F1
#
_entry.id   AF-A0A7L3WZD3-F1
#
_cell.length_a   1.000
_cell.length_b   1.000
_cell.length_c   1.000
_cell.angle_alpha   90.00
_cell.angle_beta   90.00
_cell.angle_gamma   90.00
#
_symmetry.space_group_name_H-M   'P 1'
#
loop_
_entity.id
_entity.type
_entity.pdbx_description
1 polymer ?
#
loop_
_entity_poly.entity_id
_entity_poly.type
_entity_poly.pdbx_seq_one_letter_code
_entity_poly.pdbx_strand_id
1 'polypeptide(L)'
;LNNNPSRYKITLSGTVKSSKINFDPPFLMLMPVPLDVKTETAITIIPQDYLRQSQIQVELPEIELEDGVRICPFSVQFPEGQDIVLSSDGTNKELICVISFRSSGPVSFSGNIFFIDEEEN
;
A
#
# COMPACT_ATOMS: atom_id res chain seq x y z
N LEU A 1 26.43 -51.87 -34.67
CA LEU A 1 25.64 -51.23 -33.59
C LEU A 1 26.47 -50.11 -33.00
N ASN A 2 26.07 -48.84 -33.13
CA ASN A 2 26.60 -47.79 -32.26
C ASN A 2 25.46 -46.81 -31.97
N ASN A 3 24.68 -47.17 -30.95
CA ASN A 3 23.53 -46.43 -30.46
C ASN A 3 24.04 -45.51 -29.34
N ASN A 4 24.53 -44.31 -29.69
CA ASN A 4 24.95 -43.33 -28.69
C ASN A 4 23.95 -42.16 -28.75
N PRO A 5 22.89 -42.15 -27.92
CA PRO A 5 21.95 -41.05 -27.92
C PRO A 5 22.68 -39.85 -27.34
N SER A 6 22.93 -38.84 -28.16
CA SER A 6 23.39 -37.52 -27.75
C SER A 6 22.51 -37.07 -26.58
N ARG A 7 23.05 -37.09 -25.37
CA ARG A 7 22.32 -36.76 -24.14
C ARG A 7 21.99 -35.27 -24.17
N TYR A 8 20.77 -34.93 -24.58
CA TYR A 8 20.25 -33.56 -24.51
C TYR A 8 20.19 -33.15 -23.03
N LYS A 9 21.09 -32.26 -22.61
CA LYS A 9 21.07 -31.68 -21.25
C LYS A 9 20.27 -30.39 -21.29
N ILE A 10 19.05 -30.43 -20.76
CA ILE A 10 18.22 -29.25 -20.55
C ILE A 10 18.53 -28.71 -19.16
N THR A 11 18.79 -27.39 -19.08
CA THR A 11 18.95 -26.69 -17.79
C THR A 11 17.74 -25.79 -17.61
N LEU A 12 17.06 -25.94 -16.48
CA LEU A 12 15.90 -25.14 -16.11
C LEU A 12 16.30 -24.16 -15.02
N SER A 13 15.80 -22.93 -15.11
CA SER A 13 15.91 -21.92 -14.06
C SER A 13 14.59 -21.15 -13.95
N GLY A 14 14.36 -20.55 -12.79
CA GLY A 14 13.20 -19.70 -12.52
C GLY A 14 13.52 -18.72 -11.41
N THR A 15 12.79 -17.61 -11.39
CA THR A 15 12.89 -16.57 -10.36
C THR A 15 11.50 -16.29 -9.82
N VAL A 16 11.36 -16.25 -8.50
CA VAL A 16 10.13 -15.81 -7.85
C VAL A 16 10.25 -14.30 -7.66
N LYS A 17 9.21 -13.55 -8.06
CA LYS A 17 9.16 -12.11 -7.80
C LYS A 17 8.65 -11.88 -6.38
N SER A 18 9.18 -10.86 -5.72
CA SER A 18 8.67 -10.38 -4.43
C SER A 18 7.41 -9.54 -4.67
N SER A 19 6.41 -9.74 -3.82
CA SER A 19 5.21 -8.88 -3.75
C SER A 19 5.62 -7.44 -3.48
N LYS A 20 4.90 -6.48 -4.06
CA LYS A 20 5.15 -5.04 -3.89
C LYS A 20 3.85 -4.25 -3.94
N ILE A 21 3.81 -3.14 -3.21
CA ILE A 21 2.71 -2.17 -3.23
C ILE A 21 3.21 -0.86 -3.84
N ASN A 22 2.49 -0.33 -4.83
CA ASN A 22 2.70 1.02 -5.35
C ASN A 22 1.45 1.88 -5.11
N PHE A 23 1.60 3.20 -5.28
CA PHE A 23 0.55 4.17 -5.01
C PHE A 23 0.40 5.18 -6.14
N ASP A 24 -0.85 5.58 -6.41
CA ASP A 24 -1.20 6.69 -7.29
C ASP A 24 -2.22 7.62 -6.60
N PRO A 25 -1.89 8.90 -6.30
CA PRO A 25 -0.58 9.51 -6.48
C PRO A 25 0.51 8.91 -5.54
N PRO A 26 1.81 9.04 -5.89
CA PRO A 26 2.91 8.49 -5.09
C PRO A 26 3.17 9.24 -3.78
N PHE A 27 2.64 10.46 -3.63
CA PHE A 27 2.68 11.23 -2.40
C PHE A 27 1.46 12.15 -2.32
N LEU A 28 1.08 12.53 -1.10
CA LEU A 28 0.00 13.46 -0.84
C LEU A 28 0.56 14.79 -0.36
N MET A 29 0.03 15.87 -0.93
CA MET A 29 0.28 17.23 -0.48
C MET A 29 -1.07 17.89 -0.23
N LEU A 30 -1.41 18.07 1.04
CA LEU A 30 -2.63 18.75 1.42
C LEU A 30 -2.40 20.26 1.31
N MET A 31 -3.28 20.93 0.57
CA MET A 31 -3.37 22.40 0.62
C MET A 31 -3.76 22.83 2.04
N PRO A 32 -3.48 24.07 2.48
CA PRO A 32 -3.87 24.55 3.80
C PRO A 32 -5.33 24.22 4.13
N VAL A 33 -5.52 23.45 5.19
CA VAL A 33 -6.79 22.87 5.58
C VAL A 33 -7.39 23.66 6.75
N PRO A 34 -8.68 24.02 6.74
CA PRO A 34 -9.30 24.67 7.89
C PRO A 34 -9.27 23.78 9.13
N LEU A 35 -9.17 24.40 10.31
CA LEU A 35 -9.26 23.69 11.59
C LEU A 35 -10.63 23.04 11.74
N ASP A 36 -10.64 21.87 12.38
CA ASP A 36 -11.81 21.06 12.69
C ASP A 36 -12.67 20.64 11.49
N VAL A 37 -12.18 20.83 10.26
CA VAL A 37 -12.84 20.38 9.03
C VAL A 37 -12.19 19.10 8.54
N LYS A 38 -12.99 18.05 8.36
CA LYS A 38 -12.55 16.81 7.72
C LYS A 38 -12.29 17.07 6.24
N THR A 39 -11.07 16.84 5.80
CA THR A 39 -10.68 16.88 4.39
C THR A 39 -10.26 15.50 3.93
N GLU A 40 -10.68 15.11 2.75
CA GLU A 40 -10.47 13.76 2.22
C GLU A 40 -9.74 13.82 0.89
N THR A 41 -8.91 12.82 0.66
CA THR A 41 -8.29 12.54 -0.63
C THR A 41 -8.28 11.03 -0.85
N ALA A 42 -8.52 10.60 -2.07
CA ALA A 42 -8.40 9.21 -2.45
C ALA A 42 -7.00 8.95 -3.03
N ILE A 43 -6.47 7.77 -2.75
CA ILE A 43 -5.32 7.18 -3.44
C ILE A 43 -5.72 5.82 -3.98
N THR A 44 -5.07 5.42 -5.06
CA THR A 44 -5.12 4.06 -5.59
C THR A 44 -3.90 3.31 -5.07
N ILE A 45 -4.14 2.19 -4.41
CA ILE A 45 -3.12 1.21 -4.04
C ILE A 45 -3.06 0.18 -5.17
N ILE A 46 -1.85 -0.08 -5.67
CA ILE A 46 -1.58 -0.91 -6.84
C ILE A 46 -0.68 -2.08 -6.39
N PRO A 47 -1.27 -3.20 -5.95
CA PRO A 47 -0.51 -4.39 -5.58
C PRO A 47 0.09 -5.06 -6.82
N GLN A 48 1.28 -5.63 -6.68
CA GLN A 48 1.99 -6.32 -7.75
C GLN A 48 2.59 -7.63 -7.26
N ASP A 49 2.50 -8.65 -8.12
CA ASP A 49 3.10 -9.97 -7.93
C ASP A 49 2.60 -10.73 -6.69
N TYR A 50 1.45 -10.36 -6.11
CA TYR A 50 0.80 -11.13 -5.04
C TYR A 50 0.19 -12.41 -5.60
N LEU A 51 0.63 -13.56 -5.11
CA LEU A 51 0.19 -14.89 -5.59
C LEU A 51 -1.00 -15.45 -4.81
N ARG A 52 -1.38 -14.79 -3.71
CA ARG A 52 -2.48 -15.19 -2.82
C ARG A 52 -3.18 -13.94 -2.32
N GLN A 53 -4.37 -14.13 -1.76
CA GLN A 53 -5.03 -13.05 -1.04
C GLN A 53 -4.17 -12.63 0.16
N SER A 54 -4.07 -11.33 0.38
CA SER A 54 -3.40 -10.73 1.55
C SER A 54 -4.19 -9.50 1.98
N GLN A 55 -4.20 -9.19 3.27
CA GLN A 55 -4.90 -8.04 3.80
C GLN A 55 -3.94 -6.90 4.12
N ILE A 56 -4.31 -5.67 3.74
CA ILE A 56 -3.53 -4.47 4.07
C ILE A 56 -3.86 -3.99 5.48
N GLN A 57 -2.83 -3.78 6.28
CA GLN A 57 -2.86 -3.03 7.53
C GLN A 57 -2.31 -1.62 7.31
N VAL A 58 -2.77 -0.64 8.09
CA VAL A 58 -2.33 0.75 7.97
C VAL A 58 -1.83 1.28 9.29
N GLU A 59 -0.58 1.75 9.29
CA GLU A 59 -0.01 2.49 10.41
C GLU A 59 -0.04 3.99 10.11
N LEU A 60 -0.73 4.71 10.98
CA LEU A 60 -0.93 6.15 10.88
C LEU A 60 0.07 6.90 11.77
N PRO A 61 0.63 8.02 11.32
CA PRO A 61 1.55 8.79 12.14
C PRO A 61 0.83 9.49 13.29
N GLU A 62 1.45 9.44 14.48
CA GLU A 62 1.14 10.34 15.58
C GLU A 62 1.95 11.64 15.44
N ILE A 63 1.33 12.76 15.80
CA ILE A 63 1.92 14.09 15.71
C ILE A 63 1.87 14.75 17.07
N GLU A 64 3.00 15.27 17.52
CA GLU A 64 3.11 16.02 18.77
C GLU A 64 2.88 17.52 18.49
N LEU A 65 1.91 18.10 19.18
CA LEU A 65 1.59 19.53 19.13
C LEU A 65 2.59 20.34 19.99
N GLU A 66 2.57 21.67 19.85
CA GLU A 66 3.44 22.56 20.62
C GLU A 66 3.24 22.46 22.14
N ASP A 67 2.04 22.07 22.59
CA ASP A 67 1.70 21.85 24.00
C ASP A 67 2.10 20.44 24.50
N GLY A 68 2.75 19.63 23.66
CA GLY A 68 3.18 18.27 23.95
C GLY A 68 2.09 17.21 23.82
N VAL A 69 0.86 17.59 23.42
CA VAL A 69 -0.22 16.63 23.20
C VAL A 69 0.02 15.88 21.89
N ARG A 70 -0.08 14.54 21.96
CA ARG A 70 -0.03 13.69 20.76
C ARG A 70 -1.42 13.47 20.19
N ILE A 71 -1.54 13.69 18.88
CA ILE A 71 -2.77 13.49 18.12
C ILE A 71 -2.53 12.56 16.94
N CYS A 72 -3.59 11.88 16.49
CA CYS A 72 -3.61 11.17 15.22
C CYS A 72 -4.62 11.88 14.29
N PRO A 73 -4.19 12.85 13.48
CA PRO A 73 -5.13 13.66 12.69
C PRO A 73 -5.55 12.96 11.40
N PHE A 74 -4.94 11.82 11.07
CA PHE A 74 -5.25 11.05 9.88
C PHE A 74 -6.20 9.90 10.22
N SER A 75 -7.01 9.49 9.26
CA SER A 75 -7.78 8.24 9.30
C SER A 75 -7.94 7.69 7.88
N VAL A 76 -8.04 6.37 7.73
CA VAL A 76 -8.22 5.73 6.41
C VAL A 76 -9.55 4.99 6.32
N GLN A 77 -10.07 4.89 5.10
CA GLN A 77 -11.23 4.07 4.76
C GLN A 77 -10.99 3.34 3.45
N PHE A 78 -11.46 2.10 3.37
CA PHE A 78 -11.41 1.28 2.17
C PHE A 78 -12.84 0.98 1.70
N PRO A 79 -13.41 1.80 0.79
CA PRO A 79 -14.81 1.66 0.39
C PRO A 79 -15.14 0.29 -0.22
N GLU A 80 -14.16 -0.34 -0.88
CA GLU A 80 -14.29 -1.66 -1.53
C GLU A 80 -13.69 -2.81 -0.72
N GLY A 81 -13.23 -2.55 0.51
CA GLY A 81 -12.46 -3.48 1.31
C GLY A 81 -10.94 -3.31 1.13
N GLN A 82 -10.20 -3.95 2.03
CA GLN A 82 -8.73 -3.79 2.19
C GLN A 82 -7.95 -5.05 1.80
N ASP A 83 -8.62 -6.02 1.14
CA ASP A 83 -8.02 -7.28 0.75
C ASP A 83 -7.45 -7.17 -0.67
N ILE A 84 -6.16 -7.46 -0.81
CA ILE A 84 -5.50 -7.67 -2.10
C ILE A 84 -6.03 -8.98 -2.65
N VAL A 85 -6.87 -8.90 -3.69
CA VAL A 85 -7.45 -10.06 -4.36
C VAL A 85 -6.89 -10.22 -5.78
N LEU A 86 -6.82 -11.47 -6.22
CA LEU A 86 -6.47 -11.82 -7.59
C LEU A 86 -7.70 -11.72 -8.49
N SER A 87 -7.55 -11.02 -9.60
CA SER A 87 -8.48 -11.00 -10.71
C SER A 87 -8.46 -12.33 -11.48
N SER A 88 -9.51 -12.59 -12.25
CA SER A 88 -9.61 -13.82 -13.06
C SER A 88 -8.53 -13.96 -14.14
N ASP A 89 -7.88 -12.86 -14.52
CA ASP A 89 -6.77 -12.82 -15.47
C ASP A 89 -5.39 -13.00 -14.82
N GLY A 90 -5.35 -13.23 -13.49
CA GLY A 90 -4.11 -13.40 -12.73
C GLY A 90 -3.42 -12.10 -12.32
N THR A 91 -4.04 -10.94 -12.56
CA THR A 91 -3.55 -9.64 -12.06
C THR A 91 -4.06 -9.36 -10.65
N ASN A 92 -3.40 -8.48 -9.90
CA ASN A 92 -3.91 -8.03 -8.60
C ASN A 92 -4.86 -6.85 -8.81
N LYS A 93 -6.04 -6.90 -8.15
CA LYS A 93 -7.00 -5.80 -8.24
C LYS A 93 -6.47 -4.58 -7.48
N GLU A 94 -6.61 -3.41 -8.09
CA GLU A 94 -6.35 -2.12 -7.42
C GLU A 94 -7.37 -1.87 -6.30
N LEU A 95 -6.93 -1.14 -5.28
CA LEU A 95 -7.75 -0.80 -4.12
C LEU A 95 -7.81 0.73 -3.98
N ILE A 96 -9.00 1.25 -3.69
CA ILE A 96 -9.15 2.67 -3.36
C ILE A 96 -9.06 2.83 -1.84
N CYS A 97 -8.14 3.69 -1.39
CA CYS A 97 -8.03 4.11 -0.01
C CYS A 97 -8.35 5.60 0.09
N VAL A 98 -9.32 5.95 0.94
CA VAL A 98 -9.69 7.34 1.25
C VAL A 98 -8.97 7.74 2.52
N ILE A 99 -8.02 8.65 2.40
CA ILE A 99 -7.29 9.25 3.51
C ILE A 99 -8.01 10.52 3.92
N SER A 100 -8.35 10.63 5.19
CA SER A 100 -8.94 11.81 5.79
C SER A 100 -7.93 12.49 6.71
N PHE A 101 -7.97 13.82 6.75
CA PHE A 101 -7.25 14.64 7.71
C PHE A 101 -8.23 15.54 8.47
N ARG A 102 -8.04 15.65 9.79
CA ARG A 102 -8.72 16.61 10.66
C ARG A 102 -7.86 16.92 11.87
N SER A 103 -7.66 18.20 12.17
CA SER A 103 -6.98 18.66 13.38
C SER A 103 -7.73 19.83 14.00
N SER A 104 -7.83 19.86 15.33
CA SER A 104 -8.38 20.99 16.08
C SER A 104 -7.38 22.14 16.28
N GLY A 105 -6.10 21.89 16.00
CA GLY A 105 -5.02 22.87 16.10
C GLY A 105 -4.18 22.97 14.81
N PRO A 106 -3.45 24.07 14.62
CA PRO A 106 -2.50 24.20 13.51
C PRO A 106 -1.43 23.10 13.59
N VAL A 107 -1.18 22.43 12.47
CA VAL A 107 -0.18 21.36 12.37
C VAL A 107 0.58 21.51 11.06
N SER A 108 1.89 21.32 11.11
CA SER A 108 2.75 21.10 9.94
C SER A 108 3.43 19.74 10.10
N PHE A 109 3.27 18.86 9.11
CA PHE A 109 3.76 17.49 9.17
C PHE A 109 4.32 17.03 7.83
N SER A 110 5.43 16.30 7.91
CA SER A 110 6.02 15.56 6.80
C SER A 110 6.47 14.20 7.33
N GLY A 111 5.95 13.13 6.75
CA GLY A 111 6.19 11.77 7.19
C GLY A 111 5.38 10.77 6.38
N ASN A 112 5.34 9.54 6.86
CA ASN A 112 4.77 8.41 6.13
C ASN A 112 3.48 7.91 6.79
N ILE A 113 2.55 7.45 5.95
CA ILE A 113 1.52 6.48 6.31
C ILE A 113 2.00 5.16 5.74
N PHE A 114 2.12 4.12 6.57
CA PHE A 114 2.58 2.82 6.11
C PHE A 114 1.39 1.92 5.79
N PHE A 115 1.44 1.27 4.63
CA PHE A 115 0.51 0.22 4.22
C PHE A 115 1.30 -1.07 4.19
N ILE A 116 0.94 -2.01 5.06
CA ILE A 116 1.73 -3.19 5.37
C ILE A 116 0.90 -4.43 5.04
N ASP A 117 1.47 -5.39 4.32
CA ASP A 117 0.81 -6.67 4.04
C ASP A 117 1.11 -7.74 5.10
N GLU A 118 0.56 -8.94 4.92
CA GLU A 118 0.78 -10.06 5.86
C GLU A 118 2.22 -10.58 5.89
N GLU A 119 3.04 -10.25 4.90
CA GLU A 119 4.46 -10.60 4.81
C GLU A 119 5.37 -9.46 5.34
N GLU A 120 4.78 -8.42 5.93
CA GLU A 120 5.47 -7.22 6.44
C GLU A 120 6.22 -6.43 5.35
N ASN A 121 5.72 -6.46 4.10
CA ASN A 121 6.24 -5.63 3.00
C ASN A 121 5.75 -4.17 3.07
#